data_AF-A0A1S6IZ14-F1
#
_entry.id   AF-A0A1S6IZ14-F1
#
_cell.length_a   1.000
_cell.length_b   1.000
_cell.length_c   1.000
_cell.angle_alpha   90.00
_cell.angle_beta   90.00
_cell.angle_gamma   90.00
#
_symmetry.space_group_name_H-M   'P 1'
#
loop_
_entity.id
_entity.type
_entity.pdbx_description
1 polymer ?
#
loop_
_entity_poly.entity_id
_entity_poly.type
_entity_poly.pdbx_seq_one_letter_code
_entity_poly.pdbx_strand_id
1 'polypeptide(L)'
;MDFQQELEKRTQRARECIAKYEQTLDAPRRKYRQQFQLTLQTKNLINQVFNTVQQYFPNAEIELTHAVDEKTGEIVPLMWTASCCFINFAPNNIYEFPVPVRFAMQILIDSNLSHIKLVSGYSLGEKAIKKDAKSYHTVLKYLQYNGNTYYDGPYNEAAMKTATEQEVIRLLDSYWQTVKNE
;
A
#
# COMPACT_ATOMS: atom_id res chain seq x y z
N MET A 1 33.34 2.12 48.74
CA MET A 1 33.13 2.13 47.27
C MET A 1 32.53 3.47 46.93
N ASP A 2 33.16 4.23 46.03
CA ASP A 2 32.75 5.60 45.69
C ASP A 2 31.46 5.59 44.86
N PHE A 3 30.52 6.50 45.17
CA PHE A 3 29.21 6.61 44.51
C PHE A 3 29.36 6.86 43.01
N GLN A 4 30.38 7.63 42.62
CA GLN A 4 30.65 7.98 41.23
C GLN A 4 31.08 6.76 40.40
N GLN A 5 31.93 5.90 40.97
CA GLN A 5 32.35 4.65 40.34
C GLN A 5 31.19 3.65 40.14
N GLU A 6 30.24 3.58 41.07
CA GLU A 6 29.06 2.71 40.94
C GLU A 6 28.09 3.22 39.86
N LEU A 7 27.92 4.54 39.73
CA LEU A 7 27.16 5.18 38.65
C LEU A 7 27.78 4.93 37.27
N GLU A 8 29.11 5.05 37.15
CA GLU A 8 29.83 4.76 35.92
C GLU A 8 29.65 3.30 35.50
N LYS A 9 29.79 2.36 36.44
CA LYS A 9 29.59 0.93 36.19
C LYS A 9 28.17 0.60 35.71
N ARG A 10 27.15 1.23 36.31
CA ARG A 10 25.75 1.06 35.88
C ARG A 10 25.49 1.65 34.50
N THR A 11 26.08 2.81 34.21
CA THR A 11 25.98 3.46 32.90
C THR A 11 26.65 2.62 31.80
N GLN A 12 27.83 2.06 32.09
CA GLN A 12 28.54 1.13 31.21
C GLN A 12 27.67 -0.09 30.89
N ARG A 13 27.09 -0.72 31.92
CA ARG A 13 26.21 -1.88 31.76
C ARG A 13 24.95 -1.55 30.96
N ALA A 14 24.35 -0.38 31.18
CA ALA A 14 23.19 0.07 30.40
C ALA A 14 23.55 0.25 28.93
N ARG A 15 24.71 0.86 28.62
CA ARG A 15 25.21 1.00 27.24
C ARG A 15 25.45 -0.34 26.57
N GLU A 16 26.04 -1.31 27.27
CA GLU A 16 26.22 -2.68 26.76
C GLU A 16 24.88 -3.37 26.47
N CYS A 17 23.88 -3.19 27.35
CA CYS A 17 22.54 -3.71 27.15
C CYS A 17 21.85 -3.07 25.92
N ILE A 18 21.99 -1.76 25.74
CA ILE A 18 21.47 -1.05 24.56
C ILE A 18 22.14 -1.56 23.29
N ALA A 19 23.47 -1.63 23.26
CA ALA A 19 24.21 -2.12 22.09
C ALA A 19 23.83 -3.56 21.72
N LYS A 20 23.67 -4.45 22.72
CA LYS A 20 23.17 -5.82 22.51
C LYS A 20 21.75 -5.82 21.93
N TYR A 21 20.86 -5.00 22.48
CA TYR A 21 19.49 -4.87 21.97
C TYR A 21 19.47 -4.35 20.53
N GLU A 22 20.27 -3.34 20.20
CA GLU A 22 20.39 -2.82 18.84
C GLU A 22 20.84 -3.89 17.85
N GLN A 23 21.80 -4.74 18.22
CA GLN A 23 22.20 -5.88 17.40
C GLN A 23 21.06 -6.88 17.16
N THR A 24 20.17 -7.09 18.14
CA THR A 24 18.98 -7.94 17.93
C THR A 24 17.98 -7.34 16.94
N LEU A 25 17.99 -6.02 16.74
CA LEU A 25 17.10 -5.33 15.81
C LEU A 25 17.58 -5.33 14.36
N ASP A 26 18.86 -5.64 14.09
CA ASP A 26 19.43 -5.53 12.74
C ASP A 26 18.83 -6.50 11.72
N ALA A 27 18.51 -7.73 12.13
CA ALA A 27 17.84 -8.69 11.24
C ALA A 27 16.39 -8.26 10.92
N PRO A 28 15.54 -7.91 11.92
CA PRO A 28 14.23 -7.31 11.67
C PRO A 28 14.27 -6.05 10.78
N ARG A 29 15.23 -5.14 11.02
CA ARG A 29 15.40 -3.91 10.21
C ARG A 29 15.72 -4.22 8.75
N ARG A 30 16.65 -5.16 8.50
CA ARG A 30 16.98 -5.60 7.13
C ARG A 30 15.78 -6.20 6.41
N LYS A 31 15.06 -7.08 7.10
CA LYS A 31 13.83 -7.69 6.58
C LYS A 31 12.76 -6.65 6.25
N TYR A 32 12.53 -5.70 7.15
CA TYR A 32 11.59 -4.61 6.92
C TYR A 32 11.99 -3.76 5.70
N ARG A 33 13.28 -3.41 5.57
CA ARG A 33 13.79 -2.67 4.40
C ARG A 33 13.54 -3.41 3.09
N GLN A 34 13.77 -4.73 3.06
CA GLN A 34 13.52 -5.55 1.87
C GLN A 34 12.02 -5.62 1.53
N GLN A 35 11.18 -5.83 2.54
CA GLN A 35 9.72 -5.81 2.37
C GLN A 35 9.24 -4.46 1.82
N PHE A 36 9.79 -3.37 2.36
CA PHE A 36 9.48 -2.02 1.92
C PHE A 36 9.91 -1.76 0.48
N GLN A 37 11.11 -2.20 0.10
CA GLN A 37 11.61 -2.08 -1.27
C GLN A 37 10.72 -2.83 -2.27
N LEU A 38 10.36 -4.08 -1.97
CA LEU A 38 9.45 -4.86 -2.80
C LEU A 38 8.08 -4.18 -2.92
N THR A 39 7.56 -3.63 -1.81
CA THR A 39 6.30 -2.88 -1.82
C THR A 39 6.38 -1.70 -2.78
N LEU A 40 7.45 -0.89 -2.72
CA LEU A 40 7.63 0.26 -3.61
C LEU A 40 7.76 -0.13 -5.08
N GLN A 41 8.52 -1.20 -5.38
CA GLN A 41 8.65 -1.72 -6.73
C GLN A 41 7.29 -2.14 -7.29
N THR A 42 6.50 -2.89 -6.50
CA THR A 42 5.14 -3.29 -6.88
C THR A 42 4.21 -2.09 -7.05
N LYS A 43 4.30 -1.07 -6.18
CA LYS A 43 3.50 0.17 -6.32
C LYS A 43 3.81 0.90 -7.61
N ASN A 44 5.09 1.01 -7.97
CA ASN A 44 5.49 1.68 -9.20
C ASN A 44 4.89 0.98 -10.42
N LEU A 45 4.87 -0.35 -10.44
CA LEU A 45 4.20 -1.13 -11.48
C LEU A 45 2.69 -0.84 -11.53
N ILE A 46 2.00 -0.87 -10.39
CA ILE A 46 0.55 -0.59 -10.35
C ILE A 46 0.27 0.85 -10.80
N ASN A 47 1.08 1.81 -10.36
CA ASN A 47 0.95 3.21 -10.75
C ASN A 47 1.20 3.41 -12.25
N GLN A 48 2.09 2.66 -12.89
CA GLN A 48 2.23 2.68 -14.35
C GLN A 48 0.96 2.23 -15.04
N VAL A 49 0.31 1.18 -14.55
CA VAL A 49 -1.00 0.74 -15.08
C VAL A 49 -2.05 1.82 -14.86
N PHE A 50 -2.13 2.42 -13.67
CA PHE A 50 -3.05 3.52 -13.39
C PHE A 50 -2.79 4.77 -14.24
N ASN A 51 -1.54 5.12 -14.51
CA ASN A 51 -1.19 6.22 -15.40
C ASN A 51 -1.72 5.96 -16.82
N THR A 52 -1.64 4.71 -17.30
CA THR A 52 -2.26 4.32 -18.57
C THR A 52 -3.78 4.52 -18.52
N VAL A 53 -4.44 4.14 -17.42
CA VAL A 53 -5.89 4.37 -17.23
C VAL A 53 -6.22 5.87 -17.28
N GLN A 54 -5.45 6.72 -16.61
CA GLN A 54 -5.66 8.17 -16.62
C GLN A 54 -5.55 8.80 -18.03
N GLN A 55 -4.77 8.21 -18.94
CA GLN A 55 -4.69 8.67 -20.33
C GLN A 55 -6.03 8.52 -21.08
N TYR A 56 -6.82 7.50 -20.73
CA TYR A 56 -8.14 7.25 -21.32
C TYR A 56 -9.29 7.85 -20.49
N PHE A 57 -9.08 8.03 -19.18
CA PHE A 57 -10.02 8.61 -18.23
C PHE A 57 -9.40 9.81 -17.51
N PRO A 58 -9.37 11.00 -18.13
CA PRO A 58 -8.72 12.18 -17.56
C PRO A 58 -9.34 12.69 -16.24
N ASN A 59 -10.56 12.26 -15.91
CA ASN A 59 -11.21 12.53 -14.63
C ASN A 59 -10.76 11.57 -13.51
N ALA A 60 -9.91 10.60 -13.82
CA ALA A 60 -9.35 9.69 -12.83
C ALA A 60 -8.16 10.34 -12.09
N GLU A 61 -8.12 10.20 -10.78
CA GLU A 61 -7.09 10.75 -9.89
C GLU A 61 -6.39 9.60 -9.14
N ILE A 62 -5.09 9.44 -9.35
CA ILE A 62 -4.27 8.54 -8.54
C ILE A 62 -3.99 9.19 -7.20
N GLU A 63 -4.27 8.46 -6.12
CA GLU A 63 -4.03 8.97 -4.77
C GLU A 63 -2.62 8.67 -4.28
N LEU A 64 -1.93 9.71 -3.82
CA LEU A 64 -0.64 9.56 -3.15
C LEU A 64 -0.85 8.90 -1.78
N THR A 65 -0.06 7.85 -1.53
CA THR A 65 -0.15 6.98 -0.34
C THR A 65 1.16 6.97 0.46
N HIS A 66 2.11 7.78 0.03
CA HIS A 66 3.41 7.98 0.64
C HIS A 66 3.91 9.40 0.31
N ALA A 67 4.77 9.92 1.16
CA ALA A 67 5.54 11.14 0.96
C ALA A 67 7.04 10.81 1.02
N VAL A 68 7.89 11.65 0.46
CA VAL A 68 9.34 11.55 0.62
C VAL A 68 9.75 12.59 1.66
N ASP A 69 10.41 12.17 2.74
CA ASP A 69 11.06 13.08 3.66
C ASP A 69 12.19 13.79 2.93
N GLU A 70 12.07 15.11 2.74
CA GLU A 70 13.02 15.91 1.96
C GLU A 70 14.41 16.00 2.60
N LYS A 71 14.54 15.72 3.90
CA LYS A 71 15.81 15.79 4.62
C LYS A 71 16.57 14.48 4.60
N THR A 72 15.85 13.36 4.70
CA THR A 72 16.46 12.02 4.77
C THR A 72 16.36 11.26 3.44
N GLY A 73 15.51 11.71 2.53
CA GLY A 73 15.14 10.98 1.32
C GLY A 73 14.28 9.74 1.60
N GLU A 74 13.88 9.51 2.85
CA GLU A 74 13.12 8.32 3.23
C GLU A 74 11.68 8.43 2.77
N ILE A 75 11.14 7.37 2.20
CA ILE A 75 9.72 7.31 1.85
C ILE A 75 8.92 7.05 3.13
N VAL A 76 8.19 8.07 3.57
CA VAL A 76 7.31 8.01 4.74
C VAL A 76 5.90 7.67 4.27
N PRO A 77 5.29 6.58 4.74
CA PRO A 77 3.94 6.26 4.35
C PRO A 77 2.94 7.29 4.87
N LEU A 78 1.98 7.67 4.05
CA LEU A 78 0.78 8.34 4.54
C LEU A 78 -0.02 7.26 5.26
N MET A 79 -0.05 7.33 6.61
CA MET A 79 -0.54 6.32 7.55
C MET A 79 -1.41 5.17 6.98
N TRP A 80 -1.00 3.91 7.25
CA TRP A 80 -1.67 2.64 6.87
C TRP A 80 -1.83 2.35 5.38
N THR A 81 -1.62 3.31 4.49
CA THR A 81 -1.81 3.13 3.03
C THR A 81 -0.52 2.83 2.27
N ALA A 82 0.60 2.69 2.99
CA ALA A 82 1.92 2.41 2.43
C ALA A 82 1.92 1.28 1.41
N SER A 83 1.15 0.23 1.68
CA SER A 83 1.07 -0.98 0.87
C SER A 83 -0.14 -0.99 -0.07
N CYS A 84 -0.70 0.17 -0.41
CA CYS A 84 -1.84 0.28 -1.31
C CYS A 84 -1.63 1.30 -2.41
N CYS A 85 -2.33 1.08 -3.52
CA CYS A 85 -2.53 2.05 -4.59
C CYS A 85 -4.03 2.30 -4.76
N PHE A 86 -4.40 3.55 -4.99
CA PHE A 86 -5.78 3.94 -5.27
C PHE A 86 -5.88 4.73 -6.55
N ILE A 87 -6.94 4.48 -7.31
CA ILE A 87 -7.38 5.33 -8.41
C ILE A 87 -8.85 5.68 -8.19
N ASN A 88 -9.13 6.97 -8.18
CA ASN A 88 -10.44 7.53 -7.91
C ASN A 88 -11.05 8.05 -9.21
N PHE A 89 -12.34 7.82 -9.43
CA PHE A 89 -13.09 8.42 -10.54
C PHE A 89 -14.17 9.32 -9.97
N ALA A 90 -14.09 10.61 -10.32
CA ALA A 90 -15.14 11.57 -9.99
C ALA A 90 -16.38 11.35 -10.89
N PRO A 91 -17.57 11.78 -10.44
CA PRO A 91 -18.79 11.63 -11.23
C PRO A 91 -18.65 12.33 -12.58
N ASN A 92 -18.87 11.60 -13.67
CA ASN A 92 -18.71 12.09 -15.03
C ASN A 92 -19.56 11.26 -16.01
N ASN A 93 -20.54 11.90 -16.65
CA ASN A 93 -21.41 11.22 -17.61
C ASN A 93 -20.76 10.96 -18.98
N ILE A 94 -19.72 11.71 -19.36
CA ILE A 94 -19.02 11.55 -20.65
C ILE A 94 -18.21 10.26 -20.66
N TYR A 95 -17.47 10.03 -19.57
CA TYR A 95 -16.73 8.79 -19.36
C TYR A 95 -17.55 7.74 -18.65
N GLU A 96 -18.85 8.00 -18.53
CA GLU A 96 -19.79 6.94 -18.22
C GLU A 96 -19.57 6.47 -16.72
N PHE A 97 -19.03 7.37 -15.88
CA PHE A 97 -18.92 7.21 -14.41
C PHE A 97 -19.97 8.06 -13.67
N PRO A 98 -21.28 7.78 -13.71
CA PRO A 98 -22.29 8.65 -13.08
C PRO A 98 -22.21 8.65 -11.54
N VAL A 99 -21.59 7.64 -10.93
CA VAL A 99 -21.41 7.49 -9.49
C VAL A 99 -19.91 7.51 -9.18
N PRO A 100 -19.47 8.24 -8.14
CA PRO A 100 -18.05 8.26 -7.79
C PRO A 100 -17.59 6.88 -7.33
N VAL A 101 -16.39 6.48 -7.75
CA VAL A 101 -15.82 5.17 -7.42
C VAL A 101 -14.34 5.28 -7.07
N ARG A 102 -13.92 4.49 -6.09
CA ARG A 102 -12.51 4.31 -5.71
C ARG A 102 -12.14 2.85 -5.90
N PHE A 103 -11.17 2.59 -6.75
CA PHE A 103 -10.50 1.29 -6.86
C PHE A 103 -9.28 1.27 -5.95
N ALA A 104 -9.08 0.13 -5.30
CA ALA A 104 -8.01 -0.08 -4.35
C ALA A 104 -7.28 -1.38 -4.65
N MET A 105 -5.95 -1.34 -4.65
CA MET A 105 -5.09 -2.49 -4.81
C MET A 105 -4.11 -2.55 -3.63
N GLN A 106 -4.25 -3.59 -2.82
CA GLN A 106 -3.42 -3.87 -1.66
C GLN A 106 -2.32 -4.85 -2.00
N ILE A 107 -1.12 -4.53 -1.54
CA ILE A 107 0.11 -5.30 -1.69
C ILE A 107 0.40 -5.97 -0.35
N LEU A 108 0.38 -7.30 -0.33
CA LEU A 108 0.73 -8.11 0.82
C LEU A 108 2.00 -8.89 0.49
N ILE A 109 3.00 -8.79 1.34
CA ILE A 109 4.28 -9.48 1.16
C ILE A 109 4.48 -10.42 2.32
N ASP A 110 4.74 -11.68 2.01
CA ASP A 110 4.94 -12.70 3.01
C ASP A 110 6.14 -12.41 3.90
N SER A 111 6.05 -12.89 5.14
CA SER A 111 7.13 -12.73 6.12
C SER A 111 8.43 -13.42 5.70
N ASN A 112 8.43 -14.33 4.74
CA ASN A 112 9.65 -14.94 4.20
C ASN A 112 10.17 -14.22 2.93
N LEU A 113 9.50 -13.14 2.49
CA LEU A 113 9.82 -12.33 1.30
C LEU A 113 9.78 -13.10 -0.03
N SER A 114 9.21 -14.31 -0.03
CA SER A 114 9.19 -15.18 -1.22
C SER A 114 7.94 -15.01 -2.08
N HIS A 115 6.86 -14.49 -1.50
CA HIS A 115 5.56 -14.39 -2.13
C HIS A 115 4.98 -12.99 -1.97
N ILE A 116 4.29 -12.55 -3.02
CA ILE A 116 3.52 -11.34 -3.11
C ILE A 116 2.11 -11.72 -3.45
N LYS A 117 1.19 -11.22 -2.64
CA LYS A 117 -0.24 -11.36 -2.82
C LYS A 117 -0.82 -9.98 -3.10
N LEU A 118 -1.52 -9.85 -4.23
CA LEU A 118 -2.23 -8.64 -4.60
C LEU A 118 -3.72 -8.85 -4.46
N VAL A 119 -4.36 -7.93 -3.76
CA VAL A 119 -5.77 -8.00 -3.42
C VAL A 119 -6.45 -6.72 -3.87
N SER A 120 -7.57 -6.85 -4.56
CA SER A 120 -8.30 -5.72 -5.11
C SER A 120 -9.71 -5.60 -4.53
N GLY A 121 -10.27 -4.41 -4.69
CA GLY A 121 -11.68 -4.15 -4.42
C GLY A 121 -12.00 -2.69 -4.70
N TYR A 122 -13.27 -2.35 -4.50
CA TYR A 122 -13.74 -1.00 -4.77
C TYR A 122 -14.86 -0.56 -3.84
N SER A 123 -15.09 0.74 -3.81
CA SER A 123 -16.20 1.38 -3.09
C SER A 123 -16.89 2.40 -4.00
N LEU A 124 -18.21 2.55 -3.85
CA LEU A 124 -19.07 3.43 -4.64
C LEU A 124 -19.71 4.53 -3.79
N GLY A 125 -20.14 5.60 -4.46
CA GLY A 125 -20.96 6.65 -3.86
C GLY A 125 -20.24 7.42 -2.76
N GLU A 126 -20.97 7.82 -1.70
CA GLU A 126 -20.37 8.56 -0.58
C GLU A 126 -19.23 7.80 0.12
N LYS A 127 -19.23 6.46 0.08
CA LYS A 127 -18.16 5.64 0.65
C LYS A 127 -16.85 5.78 -0.13
N ALA A 128 -16.91 6.05 -1.43
CA ALA A 128 -15.74 6.31 -2.26
C ALA A 128 -15.07 7.66 -1.96
N ILE A 129 -15.85 8.64 -1.50
CA ILE A 129 -15.39 10.04 -1.37
C ILE A 129 -14.76 10.33 0.01
N LYS A 130 -15.04 9.53 1.04
CA LYS A 130 -14.48 9.77 2.39
C LYS A 130 -12.96 9.56 2.40
N LYS A 131 -12.23 10.68 2.45
CA LYS A 131 -10.76 10.78 2.58
C LYS A 131 -10.35 10.95 4.06
N ASP A 132 -10.80 10.05 4.93
CA ASP A 132 -10.43 10.07 6.36
C ASP A 132 -9.73 8.77 6.78
N ALA A 133 -8.88 8.82 7.80
CA ALA A 133 -8.06 7.68 8.24
C ALA A 133 -8.90 6.44 8.62
N LYS A 134 -10.10 6.65 9.16
CA LYS A 134 -11.02 5.56 9.54
C LYS A 134 -11.61 4.89 8.30
N SER A 135 -11.92 5.66 7.27
CA SER A 135 -12.37 5.19 5.95
C SER A 135 -11.30 4.33 5.30
N TYR A 136 -10.04 4.81 5.23
CA TYR A 136 -8.94 4.00 4.68
C TYR A 136 -8.71 2.72 5.45
N HIS A 137 -8.65 2.79 6.79
CA HIS A 137 -8.51 1.59 7.62
C HIS A 137 -9.63 0.57 7.38
N THR A 138 -10.87 1.06 7.21
CA THR A 138 -12.02 0.20 6.93
C THR A 138 -11.92 -0.45 5.55
N VAL A 139 -11.51 0.32 4.53
CA VAL A 139 -11.28 -0.20 3.17
C VAL A 139 -10.15 -1.24 3.18
N LEU A 140 -9.03 -0.96 3.85
CA LEU A 140 -7.90 -1.88 3.97
C LEU A 140 -8.27 -3.17 4.69
N LYS A 141 -9.01 -3.08 5.81
CA LYS A 141 -9.54 -4.26 6.50
C LYS A 141 -10.49 -5.03 5.60
N TYR A 142 -11.40 -4.34 4.91
CA TYR A 142 -12.34 -4.97 4.00
C TYR A 142 -11.60 -5.71 2.89
N LEU A 143 -10.61 -5.08 2.24
CA LEU A 143 -9.79 -5.72 1.22
C LEU A 143 -9.04 -6.93 1.78
N GLN A 144 -8.45 -6.81 2.96
CA GLN A 144 -7.72 -7.91 3.58
C GLN A 144 -8.60 -9.15 3.82
N TYR A 145 -9.87 -8.97 4.19
CA TYR A 145 -10.77 -10.09 4.54
C TYR A 145 -11.71 -10.52 3.40
N ASN A 146 -12.09 -9.59 2.52
CA ASN A 146 -13.12 -9.78 1.50
C ASN A 146 -12.67 -9.37 0.09
N GLY A 147 -11.45 -8.88 -0.07
CA GLY A 147 -10.92 -8.47 -1.36
C GLY A 147 -10.63 -9.68 -2.25
N ASN A 148 -10.70 -9.46 -3.56
CA ASN A 148 -10.41 -10.49 -4.53
C ASN A 148 -8.89 -10.62 -4.69
N THR A 149 -8.35 -11.80 -4.43
CA THR A 149 -6.93 -12.07 -4.72
C THR A 149 -6.79 -12.31 -6.21
N TYR A 150 -6.10 -11.41 -6.91
CA TYR A 150 -5.90 -11.50 -8.36
C TYR A 150 -4.46 -11.90 -8.74
N TYR A 151 -3.54 -11.89 -7.77
CA TYR A 151 -2.18 -12.38 -7.92
C TYR A 151 -1.70 -12.99 -6.60
N ASP A 152 -1.10 -14.17 -6.68
CA ASP A 152 -0.48 -14.85 -5.54
C ASP A 152 0.70 -15.68 -6.06
N GLY A 153 1.93 -15.22 -5.79
CA GLY A 153 3.13 -15.83 -6.35
C GLY A 153 4.43 -15.06 -6.06
N PRO A 154 5.58 -15.52 -6.55
CA PRO A 154 6.86 -14.84 -6.38
C PRO A 154 6.91 -13.51 -7.13
N TYR A 155 7.75 -12.55 -6.73
CA TYR A 155 7.89 -11.29 -7.47
C TYR A 155 8.26 -11.56 -8.94
N ASN A 156 7.34 -11.25 -9.86
CA ASN A 156 7.54 -11.35 -11.30
C ASN A 156 6.83 -10.17 -11.97
N GLU A 157 7.62 -9.18 -12.40
CA GLU A 157 7.12 -7.91 -12.91
C GLU A 157 6.16 -8.09 -14.10
N ALA A 158 6.51 -8.93 -15.08
CA ALA A 158 5.69 -9.17 -16.26
C ALA A 158 4.35 -9.82 -15.89
N ALA A 159 4.38 -10.88 -15.07
CA ALA A 159 3.17 -11.58 -14.65
C ALA A 159 2.26 -10.68 -13.79
N MET A 160 2.84 -9.92 -12.87
CA MET A 160 2.11 -8.98 -12.01
C MET A 160 1.49 -7.84 -12.81
N LYS A 161 2.21 -7.31 -13.83
CA LYS A 161 1.70 -6.27 -14.71
C LYS A 161 0.48 -6.77 -15.48
N THR A 162 0.59 -7.91 -16.15
CA THR A 162 -0.53 -8.53 -16.88
C THR A 162 -1.72 -8.80 -15.97
N ALA A 163 -1.49 -9.38 -14.78
CA ALA A 163 -2.55 -9.64 -13.82
C ALA A 163 -3.23 -8.34 -13.33
N THR A 164 -2.45 -7.28 -13.12
CA THR A 164 -2.97 -5.97 -12.71
C THR A 164 -3.80 -5.31 -13.80
N GLU A 165 -3.35 -5.36 -15.06
CA GLU A 165 -4.11 -4.84 -16.21
C GLU A 165 -5.46 -5.56 -16.36
N GLN A 166 -5.46 -6.89 -16.28
CA GLN A 166 -6.68 -7.70 -16.31
C GLN A 166 -7.61 -7.38 -15.14
N GLU A 167 -7.06 -7.19 -13.95
CA GLU A 167 -7.84 -6.86 -12.78
C GLU A 167 -8.47 -5.46 -12.87
N VAL A 168 -7.77 -4.47 -13.41
CA VAL A 168 -8.35 -3.15 -13.68
C VAL A 168 -9.54 -3.26 -14.61
N ILE A 169 -9.42 -4.01 -15.71
CA ILE A 169 -10.53 -4.24 -16.64
C ILE A 169 -11.70 -4.90 -15.92
N ARG A 170 -11.45 -5.94 -15.12
CA ARG A 170 -12.48 -6.63 -14.34
C ARG A 170 -13.19 -5.70 -13.35
N LEU A 171 -12.45 -4.79 -12.70
CA LEU A 171 -13.02 -3.80 -11.78
C LEU A 171 -13.90 -2.78 -12.51
N LEU A 172 -13.47 -2.31 -13.68
CA LEU A 172 -14.26 -1.44 -14.55
C LEU A 172 -15.56 -2.15 -14.95
N ASP A 173 -15.48 -3.39 -15.45
CA ASP A 173 -16.67 -4.17 -15.84
C ASP A 173 -17.61 -4.43 -14.67
N SER A 174 -17.06 -4.71 -13.47
CA SER A 174 -17.84 -4.93 -12.25
C SER A 174 -18.57 -3.66 -11.81
N TYR A 175 -17.91 -2.50 -11.90
CA TYR A 175 -18.53 -1.19 -11.68
C TYR A 175 -19.70 -0.99 -12.64
N TRP A 176 -19.48 -1.26 -13.93
CA TRP A 176 -20.48 -1.12 -14.99
C TRP A 176 -21.73 -1.95 -14.75
N GLN A 177 -21.55 -3.21 -14.38
CA GLN A 177 -22.67 -4.09 -14.08
C GLN A 177 -23.44 -3.62 -12.85
N THR A 178 -22.75 -3.09 -11.84
CA THR A 178 -23.39 -2.61 -10.61
C THR A 178 -24.26 -1.39 -10.89
N VAL A 179 -23.72 -0.40 -11.60
CA VAL A 179 -24.44 0.85 -11.90
C VAL A 179 -25.58 0.66 -12.92
N LYS A 180 -25.52 -0.37 -13.78
CA LYS A 180 -26.64 -0.70 -14.69
C LYS A 180 -27.82 -1.39 -14.02
N ASN A 181 -27.59 -2.04 -12.87
CA ASN A 181 -28.60 -2.82 -12.15
C ASN A 181 -29.23 -2.06 -10.97
N GLU A 182 -28.72 -0.88 -10.66
CA GLU A 182 -29.31 0.09 -9.71
C GLU A 182 -30.22 1.09 -10.45
#